data_AF-A0A0J9V7R7-F1
#
_entry.id   AF-A0A0J9V7R7-F1
#
_cell.length_a   1.000
_cell.length_b   1.000
_cell.length_c   1.000
_cell.angle_alpha   90.00
_cell.angle_beta   90.00
_cell.angle_gamma   90.00
#
_symmetry.space_group_name_H-M   'P 1'
#
loop_
_entity.id
_entity.type
_entity.pdbx_description
1 polymer ?
#
loop_
_entity_poly.entity_id
_entity_poly.type
_entity_poly.pdbx_seq_one_letter_code
_entity_poly.pdbx_strand_id
1 'polypeptide(L)'
;MDVNTERFRSMPSRTASRSSSSYFQSSDSQAHLDHTAARSSLAPRRPQTSLSEYSGYDHSWNSTRPNISRPSTIQLSAPSRIIFMTTACPPNNPSTLFSLIQDLLPETQIDAMERSAWSETEGLEYIHNLAFKDDIKPLKVATQGKFYAISSLAALIIVPTNADVQQVEEQINQVLMIKSFLESIPELHTALGPANSVLLTKDLEVHGLDADLRYDNGRKYWLRLRAADFDDRPLPDLLINVVRKKDKIECQTLDLVKLNLRLSDTSNEVVIRSDKVVQDLLKELRSDVPHLFRVCESVALVDMISSFAQLATTRDYVKPDLSTTLALKAARHPVLDKSNLSTFSVEMREMSFILRNIDDKSLAVIDELGRATSNRDGLAIAIAMSEALIQSRASVWFATHYIDLTKVLADRPGILNLHLAATTSTTEDGLPHITMLYKATSGATRGEEHYGINLARAIGLPQSFIDKAEEVAKDIRRRRETTKRSSESTRLVARRKLILNLQNALRRAKDSGSKEALPGYLQLLQEDFVARMEEVDNM
;
A
#
# COMPACT_ATOMS: atom_id res chain seq x y z
N MET A 1 27.42 -21.69 -48.38
CA MET A 1 27.45 -20.27 -48.76
C MET A 1 26.92 -19.48 -47.56
N ASP A 2 27.71 -19.06 -46.57
CA ASP A 2 29.17 -18.96 -46.45
C ASP A 2 29.86 -17.98 -47.40
N VAL A 3 29.95 -16.71 -46.98
CA VAL A 3 31.10 -15.78 -47.08
C VAL A 3 30.94 -14.82 -45.88
N ASN A 4 31.76 -14.92 -44.82
CA ASN A 4 32.98 -14.13 -44.54
C ASN A 4 32.83 -12.59 -44.70
N THR A 5 32.91 -11.74 -43.66
CA THR A 5 33.98 -11.42 -42.65
C THR A 5 35.06 -10.44 -43.14
N GLU A 6 35.73 -9.77 -42.17
CA GLU A 6 36.91 -8.87 -42.30
C GLU A 6 36.66 -7.39 -42.70
N ARG A 7 37.46 -6.38 -42.30
CA ARG A 7 38.24 -6.12 -41.05
C ARG A 7 38.84 -4.70 -41.07
N PHE A 8 38.92 -4.04 -39.91
CA PHE A 8 40.00 -3.12 -39.46
C PHE A 8 39.96 -3.18 -37.91
N ARG A 9 40.97 -3.57 -37.11
CA ARG A 9 42.46 -3.43 -37.07
C ARG A 9 42.96 -1.98 -36.87
N SER A 10 43.88 -1.68 -35.93
CA SER A 10 44.44 -2.49 -34.81
C SER A 10 45.44 -1.73 -33.90
N MET A 11 45.37 -1.95 -32.56
CA MET A 11 46.52 -2.12 -31.61
C MET A 11 47.52 -0.94 -31.35
N PRO A 12 48.47 -1.04 -30.37
CA PRO A 12 48.60 -1.94 -29.20
C PRO A 12 48.98 -1.28 -27.83
N SER A 13 49.03 -2.14 -26.81
CA SER A 13 49.42 -1.99 -25.38
C SER A 13 50.89 -1.74 -25.01
N ARG A 14 51.15 -1.30 -23.76
CA ARG A 14 52.25 -1.70 -22.83
C ARG A 14 51.82 -1.38 -21.37
N THR A 15 51.71 -2.23 -20.34
CA THR A 15 52.51 -3.30 -19.65
C THR A 15 53.03 -2.87 -18.26
N ALA A 16 52.58 -3.60 -17.22
CA ALA A 16 53.27 -3.91 -15.93
C ALA A 16 53.44 -2.79 -14.86
N SER A 17 53.68 -3.06 -13.56
CA SER A 17 53.99 -4.32 -12.82
C SER A 17 53.43 -4.35 -11.36
N ARG A 18 53.75 -5.39 -10.57
CA ARG A 18 53.28 -5.67 -9.17
C ARG A 18 54.29 -5.21 -8.09
N SER A 19 53.80 -4.86 -6.88
CA SER A 19 54.32 -5.20 -5.51
C SER A 19 53.82 -4.16 -4.48
N SER A 20 53.16 -4.39 -3.33
CA SER A 20 53.15 -5.41 -2.26
C SER A 20 54.02 -5.09 -1.02
N SER A 21 53.33 -4.96 0.14
CA SER A 21 53.81 -5.20 1.53
C SER A 21 54.37 -4.05 2.41
N SER A 22 53.57 -3.69 3.42
CA SER A 22 53.87 -3.67 4.88
C SER A 22 54.91 -2.73 5.55
N TYR A 23 54.57 -2.39 6.81
CA TYR A 23 55.30 -1.78 7.93
C TYR A 23 55.27 -0.26 8.10
N PHE A 24 55.39 0.33 9.30
CA PHE A 24 54.79 0.12 10.66
C PHE A 24 55.44 1.20 11.58
N GLN A 25 54.70 1.81 12.52
CA GLN A 25 55.24 2.71 13.58
C GLN A 25 56.00 3.99 13.11
N SER A 26 56.37 4.95 13.95
CA SER A 26 55.63 5.68 15.02
C SER A 26 56.56 6.75 15.66
N SER A 27 56.07 7.95 15.99
CA SER A 27 56.55 8.73 17.16
C SER A 27 55.73 10.01 17.41
N ASP A 28 55.74 10.44 18.67
CA ASP A 28 54.97 11.53 19.25
C ASP A 28 55.59 12.92 19.08
N SER A 29 54.82 13.97 19.39
CA SER A 29 55.29 15.15 20.14
C SER A 29 54.11 15.90 20.77
N GLN A 30 54.20 16.20 22.08
CA GLN A 30 53.20 16.97 22.84
C GLN A 30 53.64 18.43 23.02
N ALA A 31 52.68 19.36 23.19
CA ALA A 31 52.91 20.63 23.89
C ALA A 31 51.59 21.20 24.45
N HIS A 32 51.54 21.49 25.76
CA HIS A 32 50.47 22.21 26.46
C HIS A 32 50.61 23.74 26.33
N LEU A 33 49.52 24.51 26.47
CA LEU A 33 49.24 25.36 27.65
C LEU A 33 47.94 26.21 27.53
N ASP A 34 47.50 26.74 28.68
CA ASP A 34 46.18 27.35 28.95
C ASP A 34 46.15 28.90 28.91
N HIS A 35 44.95 29.53 28.86
CA HIS A 35 44.36 30.31 29.99
C HIS A 35 43.20 31.32 29.68
N THR A 36 42.11 31.20 30.46
CA THR A 36 41.17 32.24 31.02
C THR A 36 40.52 33.41 30.22
N ALA A 37 39.19 33.30 30.04
CA ALA A 37 38.09 34.16 30.57
C ALA A 37 38.17 35.71 30.72
N ALA A 38 37.06 36.44 30.40
CA ALA A 38 36.19 37.15 31.40
C ALA A 38 35.09 38.12 30.84
N ARG A 39 33.84 38.03 31.37
CA ARG A 39 32.83 39.13 31.65
C ARG A 39 32.27 39.93 30.42
N SER A 40 31.19 40.74 30.43
CA SER A 40 30.07 41.19 31.34
C SER A 40 29.05 42.04 30.50
N SER A 41 27.80 42.42 30.87
CA SER A 41 26.76 42.03 31.87
C SER A 41 25.46 42.89 31.64
N LEU A 42 24.51 42.87 32.60
CA LEU A 42 23.43 43.87 32.89
C LEU A 42 22.13 44.00 32.04
N ALA A 43 21.10 43.36 32.60
CA ALA A 43 19.66 43.67 32.75
C ALA A 43 19.27 45.16 33.10
N PRO A 44 18.04 45.55 33.57
CA PRO A 44 16.75 44.82 33.77
C PRO A 44 15.41 45.61 33.49
N ARG A 45 14.25 44.97 33.83
CA ARG A 45 12.94 45.52 34.34
C ARG A 45 11.69 45.58 33.43
N ARG A 46 10.56 45.15 34.01
CA ARG A 46 9.14 45.44 33.68
C ARG A 46 8.50 46.28 34.80
N PRO A 47 7.33 46.93 34.57
CA PRO A 47 6.29 47.18 35.58
C PRO A 47 5.21 46.09 35.62
N GLN A 48 4.32 46.10 36.63
CA GLN A 48 3.13 45.23 36.76
C GLN A 48 1.88 46.04 37.14
N THR A 49 0.70 45.51 36.78
CA THR A 49 -0.66 45.75 37.34
C THR A 49 -1.59 44.81 36.54
N SER A 50 -2.24 43.75 37.05
CA SER A 50 -3.24 43.58 38.13
C SER A 50 -4.62 44.18 37.80
N LEU A 51 -5.76 43.49 37.87
CA LEU A 51 -6.06 42.06 38.11
C LEU A 51 -7.53 41.76 37.67
N SER A 52 -8.02 40.52 37.84
CA SER A 52 -9.42 40.05 37.58
C SER A 52 -9.79 39.93 36.07
N GLU A 53 -10.63 38.99 35.60
CA GLU A 53 -11.27 37.82 36.25
C GLU A 53 -11.70 36.75 35.19
N TYR A 54 -12.31 35.64 35.64
CA TYR A 54 -12.94 34.56 34.83
C TYR A 54 -12.09 33.67 33.90
N SER A 55 -11.58 32.58 34.49
CA SER A 55 -11.67 31.18 34.03
C SER A 55 -11.51 30.78 32.55
N GLY A 56 -10.57 29.86 32.31
CA GLY A 56 -11.02 28.50 31.94
C GLY A 56 -10.67 27.93 30.57
N TYR A 57 -9.88 28.60 29.74
CA TYR A 57 -9.35 28.02 28.49
C TYR A 57 -7.83 28.11 28.43
N ASP A 58 -7.14 26.99 28.63
CA ASP A 58 -5.67 26.92 28.52
C ASP A 58 -5.24 26.67 27.06
N HIS A 59 -4.81 27.74 26.40
CA HIS A 59 -4.06 27.69 25.15
C HIS A 59 -2.60 28.09 25.41
N SER A 60 -1.75 27.11 25.76
CA SER A 60 -0.32 27.29 25.99
C SER A 60 0.55 26.54 24.96
N TRP A 61 0.47 26.97 23.69
CA TRP A 61 1.48 26.61 22.68
C TRP A 61 2.73 27.52 22.78
N ASN A 62 3.90 26.93 22.52
CA ASN A 62 5.25 27.52 22.57
C ASN A 62 5.82 27.76 24.00
N SER A 63 7.11 27.52 24.28
CA SER A 63 8.20 27.12 23.37
C SER A 63 9.28 26.25 24.04
N THR A 64 9.55 25.09 23.47
CA THR A 64 10.86 24.43 23.53
C THR A 64 11.22 23.94 22.13
N ARG A 65 12.11 24.64 21.42
CA ARG A 65 12.61 24.22 20.10
C ARG A 65 13.94 23.49 20.26
N PRO A 66 14.01 22.15 20.15
CA PRO A 66 15.25 21.50 19.76
C PRO A 66 15.58 21.83 18.30
N ASN A 67 16.86 21.84 17.94
CA ASN A 67 17.28 21.93 16.54
C ASN A 67 16.95 20.63 15.81
N ILE A 68 15.80 20.57 15.13
CA ILE A 68 15.48 19.45 14.24
C ILE A 68 16.23 19.64 12.92
N SER A 69 17.42 19.04 12.86
CA SER A 69 18.08 18.72 11.59
C SER A 69 17.14 17.85 10.74
N ARG A 70 16.96 18.22 9.46
CA ARG A 70 16.06 17.51 8.54
C ARG A 70 16.48 16.04 8.36
N PRO A 71 15.56 15.08 8.51
CA PRO A 71 15.67 13.76 7.89
C PRO A 71 14.60 13.67 6.79
N SER A 72 15.00 13.70 5.51
CA SER A 72 14.11 13.33 4.39
C SER A 72 14.05 11.80 4.22
N THR A 73 14.03 11.09 5.35
CA THR A 73 14.02 9.64 5.47
C THR A 73 12.65 9.21 5.97
N ILE A 74 12.21 8.03 5.54
CA ILE A 74 10.94 7.45 5.99
C ILE A 74 10.99 7.33 7.52
N GLN A 75 10.06 7.99 8.21
CA GLN A 75 9.72 7.61 9.59
C GLN A 75 9.06 6.23 9.52
N LEU A 76 9.88 5.18 9.61
CA LEU A 76 9.42 3.93 10.16
C LEU A 76 9.06 4.23 11.62
N SER A 77 7.83 3.95 12.00
CA SER A 77 7.49 3.73 13.41
C SER A 77 8.44 2.68 13.98
N ALA A 78 8.81 2.80 15.26
CA ALA A 78 9.54 1.73 15.93
C ALA A 78 8.75 0.41 15.73
N PRO A 79 9.34 -0.63 15.13
CA PRO A 79 8.64 -1.87 14.90
C PRO A 79 8.28 -2.51 16.24
N SER A 80 7.03 -2.94 16.42
CA SER A 80 6.60 -3.64 17.64
C SER A 80 7.33 -4.97 17.84
N ARG A 81 7.76 -5.59 16.72
CA ARG A 81 8.50 -6.84 16.67
C ARG A 81 9.41 -6.87 15.45
N ILE A 82 10.60 -7.45 15.59
CA ILE A 82 11.55 -7.72 14.51
C ILE A 82 11.80 -9.23 14.43
N ILE A 83 11.80 -9.79 13.22
CA ILE A 83 12.23 -11.17 12.98
C ILE A 83 13.69 -11.23 12.53
N PHE A 84 14.42 -12.22 13.06
CA PHE A 84 15.79 -12.54 12.66
C PHE A 84 15.93 -14.04 12.40
N MET A 85 16.96 -14.43 11.63
CA MET A 85 17.38 -15.83 11.56
C MET A 85 18.08 -16.24 12.86
N THR A 86 17.79 -17.44 13.39
CA THR A 86 18.43 -17.99 14.62
C THR A 86 19.95 -18.00 14.58
N THR A 87 20.56 -18.09 13.39
CA THR A 87 22.03 -18.03 13.18
C THR A 87 22.64 -16.65 13.45
N ALA A 88 21.84 -15.60 13.63
CA ALA A 88 22.27 -14.22 13.84
C ALA A 88 21.90 -13.67 15.25
N CYS A 89 21.31 -14.51 16.10
CA CYS A 89 20.80 -14.21 17.44
C CYS A 89 21.40 -15.14 18.51
N PRO A 90 21.40 -14.75 19.79
CA PRO A 90 21.63 -15.67 20.91
C PRO A 90 20.72 -16.92 20.82
N PRO A 91 21.20 -18.13 21.18
CA PRO A 91 22.50 -18.43 21.78
C PRO A 91 23.69 -18.50 20.81
N ASN A 92 23.47 -18.29 19.51
CA ASN A 92 24.59 -18.14 18.56
C ASN A 92 25.28 -16.79 18.73
N ASN A 93 26.47 -16.64 18.15
CA ASN A 93 27.21 -15.37 18.16
C ASN A 93 26.39 -14.29 17.42
N PRO A 94 25.93 -13.21 18.07
CA PRO A 94 25.04 -12.24 17.46
C PRO A 94 25.70 -11.52 16.29
N SER A 95 24.91 -11.24 15.25
CA SER A 95 25.39 -10.43 14.13
C SER A 95 25.56 -8.96 14.54
N THR A 96 26.47 -8.23 13.88
CA THR A 96 26.64 -6.78 14.12
C THR A 96 25.34 -6.00 13.92
N LEU A 97 24.47 -6.46 13.00
CA LEU A 97 23.15 -5.88 12.78
C LEU A 97 22.19 -6.15 13.95
N PHE A 98 22.23 -7.34 14.56
CA PHE A 98 21.46 -7.66 15.76
C PHE A 98 21.88 -6.78 16.94
N SER A 99 23.18 -6.64 17.20
CA SER A 99 23.69 -5.74 18.25
C SER A 99 23.25 -4.30 18.03
N LEU A 100 23.46 -3.75 16.82
CA LEU A 100 23.03 -2.38 16.48
C LEU A 100 21.52 -2.17 16.62
N ILE A 101 20.70 -3.18 16.32
CA ILE A 101 19.24 -3.09 16.51
C ILE A 101 18.88 -3.13 17.99
N GLN A 102 19.54 -3.98 18.80
CA GLN A 102 19.32 -4.03 20.25
C GLN A 102 19.74 -2.72 20.94
N ASP A 103 20.83 -2.09 20.48
CA ASP A 103 21.33 -0.80 21.00
C ASP A 103 20.42 0.39 20.61
N LEU A 104 19.83 0.35 19.40
CA LEU A 104 19.00 1.44 18.87
C LEU A 104 17.50 1.31 19.21
N LEU A 105 17.01 0.10 19.47
CA LEU A 105 15.60 -0.24 19.71
C LEU A 105 15.43 -1.22 20.89
N PRO A 106 15.92 -0.89 22.10
CA PRO A 106 15.96 -1.83 23.24
C PRO A 106 14.59 -2.32 23.73
N GLU A 107 13.51 -1.60 23.42
CA GLU A 107 12.13 -1.96 23.79
C GLU A 107 11.42 -2.86 22.76
N THR A 108 12.08 -3.18 21.63
CA THR A 108 11.48 -4.00 20.56
C THR A 108 11.65 -5.50 20.82
N GLN A 109 10.57 -6.27 20.70
CA GLN A 109 10.65 -7.74 20.74
C GLN A 109 11.39 -8.27 19.51
N ILE A 110 12.40 -9.12 19.71
CA ILE A 110 13.07 -9.84 18.61
C ILE A 110 12.72 -11.32 18.67
N ASP A 111 12.06 -11.83 17.63
CA ASP A 111 11.72 -13.24 17.46
C ASP A 111 12.75 -13.91 16.53
N ALA A 112 13.38 -14.97 17.00
CA ALA A 112 14.40 -15.71 16.24
C ALA A 112 13.78 -16.94 15.54
N MET A 113 13.88 -17.00 14.21
CA MET A 113 13.27 -18.02 13.37
C MET A 113 14.31 -18.89 12.67
N GLU A 114 14.05 -20.20 12.56
CA GLU A 114 14.93 -21.10 11.80
C GLU A 114 14.94 -20.78 10.31
N ARG A 115 16.05 -21.11 9.63
CA ARG A 115 16.24 -20.86 8.19
C ARG A 115 15.17 -21.51 7.31
N SER A 116 14.53 -22.58 7.78
CA SER A 116 13.39 -23.26 7.16
C SER A 116 12.24 -22.30 6.83
N ALA A 117 11.89 -21.38 7.74
CA ALA A 117 10.78 -20.44 7.57
C ALA A 117 11.01 -19.34 6.51
N TRP A 118 12.23 -19.19 5.99
CA TRP A 118 12.63 -18.09 5.10
C TRP A 118 12.53 -18.50 3.62
N SER A 119 11.40 -19.08 3.21
CA SER A 119 11.19 -19.74 1.93
C SER A 119 10.56 -18.81 0.87
N GLU A 120 11.21 -18.66 -0.30
CA GLU A 120 10.61 -17.92 -1.43
C GLU A 120 9.38 -18.65 -2.00
N THR A 121 9.43 -19.97 -2.09
CA THR A 121 8.36 -20.80 -2.66
C THR A 121 7.08 -20.64 -1.84
N GLU A 122 7.18 -20.80 -0.51
CA GLU A 122 6.03 -20.60 0.40
C GLU A 122 5.54 -19.15 0.34
N GLY A 123 6.42 -18.16 0.29
CA GLY A 123 6.03 -16.75 0.14
C GLY A 123 5.25 -16.47 -1.16
N LEU A 124 5.56 -17.16 -2.26
CA LEU A 124 4.79 -17.09 -3.51
C LEU A 124 3.45 -17.84 -3.43
N GLU A 125 3.37 -18.93 -2.66
CA GLU A 125 2.13 -19.65 -2.39
C GLU A 125 1.20 -18.85 -1.45
N TYR A 126 1.73 -18.23 -0.40
CA TYR A 126 0.98 -17.30 0.45
C TYR A 126 0.43 -16.11 -0.36
N ILE A 127 1.22 -15.50 -1.25
CA ILE A 127 0.73 -14.45 -2.17
C ILE A 127 -0.38 -14.98 -3.08
N HIS A 128 -0.31 -16.24 -3.53
CA HIS A 128 -1.34 -16.84 -4.38
C HIS A 128 -2.63 -17.17 -3.62
N ASN A 129 -2.52 -17.58 -2.36
CA ASN A 129 -3.63 -18.13 -1.58
C ASN A 129 -4.32 -17.08 -0.69
N LEU A 130 -3.62 -16.02 -0.27
CA LEU A 130 -4.12 -15.00 0.67
C LEU A 130 -4.46 -13.65 0.01
N ALA A 131 -3.92 -13.35 -1.18
CA ALA A 131 -4.22 -12.09 -1.86
C ALA A 131 -5.56 -12.12 -2.61
N PHE A 132 -6.18 -10.95 -2.78
CA PHE A 132 -7.37 -10.81 -3.63
C PHE A 132 -7.07 -11.23 -5.07
N LYS A 133 -8.02 -11.94 -5.71
CA LYS A 133 -7.81 -12.62 -7.00
C LYS A 133 -7.32 -11.71 -8.13
N ASP A 134 -7.73 -10.45 -8.11
CA ASP A 134 -7.32 -9.44 -9.09
C ASP A 134 -5.89 -8.92 -8.85
N ASP A 135 -5.44 -8.88 -7.59
CA ASP A 135 -4.11 -8.41 -7.18
C ASP A 135 -3.01 -9.46 -7.33
N ILE A 136 -3.32 -10.76 -7.40
CA ILE A 136 -2.32 -11.84 -7.55
C ILE A 136 -1.38 -11.58 -8.75
N LYS A 137 -1.91 -11.05 -9.87
CA LYS A 137 -1.11 -10.74 -11.07
C LYS A 137 -0.20 -9.51 -10.86
N PRO A 138 -0.71 -8.32 -10.45
CA PRO A 138 0.12 -7.20 -10.01
C PRO A 138 1.19 -7.59 -8.99
N LEU A 139 0.85 -8.36 -7.96
CA LEU A 139 1.77 -8.78 -6.90
C LEU A 139 2.89 -9.66 -7.44
N LYS A 140 2.59 -10.69 -8.24
CA LYS A 140 3.63 -11.55 -8.86
C LYS A 140 4.60 -10.78 -9.77
N VAL A 141 4.13 -9.73 -10.45
CA VAL A 141 5.03 -8.81 -11.21
C VAL A 141 5.82 -7.91 -10.27
N ALA A 142 5.20 -7.39 -9.21
CA ALA A 142 5.83 -6.48 -8.26
C ALA A 142 6.86 -7.16 -7.34
N THR A 143 6.76 -8.47 -7.10
CA THR A 143 7.72 -9.27 -6.32
C THR A 143 8.78 -9.98 -7.16
N GLN A 144 8.64 -10.01 -8.49
CA GLN A 144 9.58 -10.68 -9.40
C GLN A 144 11.03 -10.20 -9.14
N GLY A 145 11.93 -11.14 -8.83
CA GLY A 145 13.34 -10.86 -8.52
C GLY A 145 13.62 -10.29 -7.13
N LYS A 146 12.62 -10.20 -6.24
CA LYS A 146 12.76 -9.72 -4.86
C LYS A 146 12.83 -10.86 -3.84
N PHE A 147 13.63 -11.88 -4.15
CA PHE A 147 13.87 -13.11 -3.37
C PHE A 147 13.77 -12.92 -1.85
N TYR A 148 14.60 -12.03 -1.28
CA TYR A 148 14.64 -11.77 0.16
C TYR A 148 13.34 -11.20 0.73
N ALA A 149 12.61 -10.36 0.00
CA ALA A 149 11.34 -9.80 0.47
C ALA A 149 10.22 -10.86 0.50
N ILE A 150 10.22 -11.80 -0.45
CA ILE A 150 9.29 -12.93 -0.49
C ILE A 150 9.63 -13.94 0.63
N SER A 151 10.92 -14.25 0.78
CA SER A 151 11.49 -15.07 1.86
C SER A 151 11.15 -14.52 3.26
N SER A 152 11.25 -13.20 3.47
CA SER A 152 10.78 -12.54 4.69
C SER A 152 9.26 -12.56 4.87
N LEU A 153 8.46 -12.59 3.79
CA LEU A 153 7.00 -12.70 3.89
C LEU A 153 6.57 -14.07 4.39
N ALA A 154 7.21 -15.14 3.92
CA ALA A 154 6.98 -16.49 4.46
C ALA A 154 7.29 -16.55 5.96
N ALA A 155 8.47 -16.06 6.35
CA ALA A 155 8.85 -16.00 7.76
C ALA A 155 7.86 -15.16 8.58
N LEU A 156 7.42 -14.00 8.08
CA LEU A 156 6.47 -13.13 8.77
C LEU A 156 5.08 -13.77 8.96
N ILE A 157 4.62 -14.59 8.00
CA ILE A 157 3.33 -15.31 8.10
C ILE A 157 3.43 -16.51 9.06
N ILE A 158 4.63 -17.07 9.22
CA ILE A 158 4.92 -18.14 10.19
C ILE A 158 5.10 -17.58 11.62
N VAL A 159 5.30 -16.28 11.81
CA VAL A 159 5.21 -15.65 13.14
C VAL A 159 3.78 -15.79 13.67
N PRO A 160 3.55 -16.38 14.85
CA PRO A 160 2.22 -16.42 15.44
C PRO A 160 1.79 -15.01 15.86
N THR A 161 1.04 -14.34 15.00
CA THR A 161 0.07 -13.31 15.41
C THR A 161 -0.97 -13.98 16.28
N ASN A 162 -1.08 -13.53 17.53
CA ASN A 162 -1.76 -14.19 18.64
C ASN A 162 -2.93 -15.12 18.27
N ALA A 163 -2.75 -16.42 18.53
CA ALA A 163 -3.81 -17.42 18.64
C ALA A 163 -4.76 -17.53 17.43
N ASP A 164 -4.24 -18.09 16.32
CA ASP A 164 -5.11 -18.66 15.29
C ASP A 164 -6.00 -19.77 15.89
N VAL A 165 -7.22 -19.88 15.38
CA VAL A 165 -8.22 -20.84 15.85
C VAL A 165 -7.70 -22.27 15.72
N GLN A 166 -6.95 -22.60 14.66
CA GLN A 166 -6.37 -23.95 14.51
C GLN A 166 -5.34 -24.26 15.60
N GLN A 167 -4.58 -23.28 16.06
CA GLN A 167 -3.55 -23.47 17.09
C GLN A 167 -4.16 -23.51 18.50
N VAL A 168 -5.26 -22.79 18.73
CA VAL A 168 -6.08 -22.92 19.95
C VAL A 168 -6.80 -24.28 19.98
N GLU A 169 -7.36 -24.71 18.85
CA GLU A 169 -7.99 -26.03 18.68
C GLU A 169 -6.96 -27.15 18.87
N GLU A 170 -5.74 -27.02 18.34
CA GLU A 170 -4.66 -27.99 18.56
C GLU A 170 -4.21 -28.04 20.03
N GLN A 171 -4.05 -26.89 20.72
CA GLN A 171 -3.72 -26.89 22.15
C GLN A 171 -4.86 -27.42 23.03
N ILE A 172 -6.12 -27.12 22.70
CA ILE A 172 -7.29 -27.72 23.35
C ILE A 172 -7.28 -29.23 23.12
N ASN A 173 -7.04 -29.72 21.90
CA ASN A 173 -6.90 -31.14 21.60
C ASN A 173 -5.73 -31.79 22.36
N GLN A 174 -4.60 -31.11 22.55
CA GLN A 174 -3.50 -31.60 23.38
C GLN A 174 -3.88 -31.68 24.88
N VAL A 175 -4.56 -30.67 25.42
CA VAL A 175 -5.05 -30.67 26.82
C VAL A 175 -6.14 -31.73 27.02
N LEU A 176 -7.02 -31.93 26.05
CA LEU A 176 -8.04 -32.98 26.06
C LEU A 176 -7.42 -34.37 25.93
N MET A 177 -6.41 -34.57 25.08
CA MET A 177 -5.64 -35.81 25.04
C MET A 177 -4.96 -36.08 26.39
N ILE A 178 -4.37 -35.08 27.04
CA ILE A 178 -3.77 -35.26 28.38
C ILE A 178 -4.85 -35.65 29.40
N LYS A 179 -6.02 -35.00 29.37
CA LYS A 179 -7.13 -35.31 30.28
C LYS A 179 -7.71 -36.71 30.04
N SER A 180 -8.03 -37.07 28.79
CA SER A 180 -8.57 -38.40 28.45
C SER A 180 -7.54 -39.52 28.64
N PHE A 181 -6.24 -39.23 28.48
CA PHE A 181 -5.15 -40.14 28.83
C PHE A 181 -5.09 -40.37 30.35
N LEU A 182 -5.19 -39.31 31.17
CA LEU A 182 -5.26 -39.42 32.62
C LEU A 182 -6.53 -40.15 33.11
N GLU A 183 -7.67 -39.95 32.44
CA GLU A 183 -8.94 -40.62 32.75
C GLU A 183 -9.00 -42.08 32.25
N SER A 184 -8.25 -42.44 31.20
CA SER A 184 -8.13 -43.82 30.70
C SER A 184 -6.97 -44.62 31.31
N ILE A 185 -6.00 -43.97 31.94
CA ILE A 185 -4.90 -44.64 32.68
C ILE A 185 -5.40 -45.70 33.68
N PRO A 186 -6.46 -45.51 34.48
CA PRO A 186 -6.97 -46.54 35.38
C PRO A 186 -7.55 -47.77 34.67
N GLU A 187 -8.28 -47.56 33.57
CA GLU A 187 -8.82 -48.65 32.73
C GLU A 187 -7.69 -49.39 32.01
N LEU A 188 -6.73 -48.66 31.43
CA LEU A 188 -5.51 -49.21 30.82
C LEU A 188 -4.68 -49.99 31.84
N HIS A 189 -4.46 -49.47 33.04
CA HIS A 189 -3.74 -50.15 34.11
C HIS A 189 -4.46 -51.44 34.55
N THR A 190 -5.79 -51.46 34.56
CA THR A 190 -6.59 -52.65 34.88
C THR A 190 -6.59 -53.67 33.73
N ALA A 191 -6.58 -53.22 32.46
CA ALA A 191 -6.51 -54.07 31.28
C ALA A 191 -5.10 -54.64 31.02
N LEU A 192 -4.05 -53.88 31.36
CA LEU A 192 -2.63 -54.24 31.20
C LEU A 192 -2.01 -54.88 32.46
N GLY A 193 -2.63 -54.75 33.64
CA GLY A 193 -2.20 -55.43 34.87
C GLY A 193 -1.99 -56.95 34.73
N PRO A 194 -2.84 -57.70 34.00
CA PRO A 194 -2.61 -59.10 33.65
C PRO A 194 -1.45 -59.33 32.68
N ALA A 195 -1.01 -58.31 31.94
CA ALA A 195 0.08 -58.35 30.96
C ALA A 195 1.44 -57.95 31.55
N ASN A 196 1.61 -58.05 32.88
CA ASN A 196 2.91 -57.90 33.53
C ASN A 196 3.93 -58.87 32.94
N SER A 197 5.07 -58.34 32.46
CA SER A 197 6.02 -59.04 31.59
C SER A 197 6.57 -60.36 32.17
N VAL A 198 6.63 -60.47 33.50
CA VAL A 198 7.10 -61.64 34.25
C VAL A 198 6.28 -62.92 33.99
N LEU A 199 5.08 -62.82 33.42
CA LEU A 199 4.31 -64.00 32.97
C LEU A 199 4.63 -64.39 31.51
N LEU A 200 5.10 -63.48 30.66
CA LEU A 200 5.37 -63.74 29.25
C LEU A 200 6.69 -64.48 28.99
N THR A 201 7.67 -64.34 29.89
CA THR A 201 8.94 -65.08 29.84
C THR A 201 8.95 -66.35 30.67
N LYS A 202 8.05 -66.50 31.66
CA LYS A 202 8.07 -67.63 32.61
C LYS A 202 8.02 -69.02 31.96
N ASP A 203 7.18 -69.20 30.94
CA ASP A 203 7.09 -70.48 30.23
C ASP A 203 8.35 -70.78 29.39
N LEU A 204 9.13 -69.75 29.06
CA LEU A 204 10.42 -69.85 28.36
C LEU A 204 11.57 -70.07 29.37
N GLU A 205 11.51 -69.44 30.54
CA GLU A 205 12.42 -69.67 31.68
C GLU A 205 12.36 -71.14 32.13
N VAL A 206 11.16 -71.74 32.19
CA VAL A 206 10.95 -73.19 32.45
C VAL A 206 11.62 -74.08 31.38
N HIS A 207 11.82 -73.57 30.17
CA HIS A 207 12.52 -74.25 29.08
C HIS A 207 13.99 -73.78 28.88
N GLY A 208 14.51 -72.97 29.81
CA GLY A 208 15.88 -72.46 29.80
C GLY A 208 16.19 -71.54 28.62
N LEU A 209 15.23 -70.73 28.17
CA LEU A 209 15.33 -69.88 26.98
C LEU A 209 15.38 -68.39 27.31
N ASP A 210 16.44 -67.71 26.84
CA ASP A 210 16.57 -66.25 26.86
C ASP A 210 15.89 -65.65 25.61
N ALA A 211 14.91 -64.76 25.82
CA ALA A 211 14.02 -64.28 24.75
C ALA A 211 13.86 -62.76 24.74
N ASP A 212 14.32 -62.13 23.65
CA ASP A 212 14.12 -60.72 23.33
C ASP A 212 12.61 -60.48 23.06
N LEU A 213 11.90 -59.78 23.93
CA LEU A 213 10.56 -59.26 23.60
C LEU A 213 10.70 -58.05 22.67
N ARG A 214 10.01 -58.08 21.53
CA ARG A 214 10.04 -57.05 20.47
C ARG A 214 8.62 -56.63 20.10
N TYR A 215 8.47 -55.47 19.47
CA TYR A 215 7.18 -54.94 19.01
C TYR A 215 7.30 -54.37 17.60
N ASP A 216 6.29 -54.58 16.77
CA ASP A 216 6.04 -53.78 15.56
C ASP A 216 4.53 -53.59 15.32
N ASN A 217 4.15 -52.59 14.52
CA ASN A 217 2.74 -52.23 14.36
C ASN A 217 1.86 -53.31 13.68
N GLY A 218 2.45 -54.25 12.93
CA GLY A 218 1.74 -55.31 12.22
C GLY A 218 1.58 -56.58 13.04
N ARG A 219 2.68 -57.09 13.63
CA ARG A 219 2.69 -58.31 14.45
C ARG A 219 2.32 -58.06 15.92
N LYS A 220 2.28 -56.79 16.35
CA LYS A 220 2.28 -56.34 17.75
C LYS A 220 3.50 -56.92 18.47
N TYR A 221 3.38 -57.46 19.68
CA TYR A 221 4.51 -58.05 20.39
C TYR A 221 4.89 -59.43 19.85
N TRP A 222 6.19 -59.71 19.78
CA TRP A 222 6.75 -60.99 19.33
C TRP A 222 8.10 -61.28 20.00
N LEU A 223 8.51 -62.54 19.95
CA LEU A 223 9.68 -63.06 20.64
C LEU A 223 10.82 -63.34 19.65
N ARG A 224 12.04 -62.96 20.05
CA ARG A 224 13.26 -63.24 19.31
C ARG A 224 14.19 -64.09 20.16
N LEU A 225 14.50 -65.28 19.67
CA LEU A 225 15.45 -66.20 20.28
C LEU A 225 16.75 -66.21 19.45
N ARG A 226 17.85 -66.74 20.01
CA ARG A 226 19.09 -66.95 19.25
C ARG A 226 18.97 -68.29 18.50
N ALA A 227 19.55 -68.39 17.30
CA ALA A 227 19.46 -69.64 16.53
C ALA A 227 20.27 -70.78 17.16
N ALA A 228 21.43 -70.46 17.74
CA ALA A 228 22.37 -71.42 18.35
C ALA A 228 21.77 -72.21 19.52
N ASP A 229 20.80 -71.62 20.24
CA ASP A 229 20.10 -72.27 21.36
C ASP A 229 19.24 -73.47 20.88
N PHE A 230 19.11 -73.68 19.56
CA PHE A 230 18.34 -74.72 18.88
C PHE A 230 19.10 -75.37 17.73
N ASP A 231 20.42 -75.54 17.87
CA ASP A 231 21.23 -76.34 16.95
C ASP A 231 21.28 -77.82 17.39
N ASP A 232 21.42 -78.09 18.70
CA ASP A 232 21.39 -79.45 19.30
C ASP A 232 20.02 -79.89 19.87
N ARG A 233 18.99 -79.03 19.82
CA ARG A 233 17.64 -79.32 20.36
C ARG A 233 16.52 -78.89 19.41
N PRO A 234 15.41 -79.65 19.32
CA PRO A 234 14.24 -79.25 18.55
C PRO A 234 13.60 -77.97 19.13
N LEU A 235 12.88 -77.25 18.27
CA LEU A 235 12.03 -76.12 18.67
C LEU A 235 10.80 -76.63 19.44
N PRO A 236 10.47 -76.07 20.62
CA PRO A 236 9.26 -76.43 21.36
C PRO A 236 7.97 -76.08 20.60
N ASP A 237 6.98 -76.98 20.66
CA ASP A 237 5.66 -76.81 20.02
C ASP A 237 4.87 -75.59 20.53
N LEU A 238 5.29 -75.00 21.67
CA LEU A 238 4.77 -73.74 22.20
C LEU A 238 5.04 -72.53 21.28
N LEU A 239 6.05 -72.63 20.41
CA LEU A 239 6.48 -71.56 19.51
C LEU A 239 5.71 -71.63 18.18
N ILE A 240 4.84 -70.66 17.96
CA ILE A 240 4.05 -70.47 16.74
C ILE A 240 4.60 -69.29 15.91
N ASN A 241 4.14 -69.17 14.67
CA ASN A 241 4.54 -68.11 13.72
C ASN A 241 6.07 -68.00 13.54
N VAL A 242 6.76 -69.15 13.53
CA VAL A 242 8.23 -69.24 13.58
C VAL A 242 8.87 -68.88 12.24
N VAL A 243 9.80 -67.92 12.25
CA VAL A 243 10.62 -67.46 11.12
C VAL A 243 12.10 -67.53 11.52
N ARG A 244 12.81 -68.57 11.09
CA ARG A 244 14.27 -68.69 11.32
C ARG A 244 15.04 -67.78 10.36
N LYS A 245 15.87 -66.90 10.92
CA LYS A 245 16.86 -66.05 10.23
C LYS A 245 18.27 -66.58 10.54
N LYS A 246 19.31 -65.97 9.95
CA LYS A 246 20.67 -66.53 9.95
C LYS A 246 21.29 -66.73 11.35
N ASP A 247 20.94 -65.88 12.32
CA ASP A 247 21.47 -65.88 13.69
C ASP A 247 20.37 -65.92 14.78
N LYS A 248 19.10 -65.80 14.37
CA LYS A 248 17.95 -65.49 15.23
C LYS A 248 16.70 -66.22 14.77
N ILE A 249 15.78 -66.48 15.68
CA ILE A 249 14.47 -67.06 15.40
C ILE A 249 13.42 -66.06 15.88
N GLU A 250 12.55 -65.59 14.96
CA GLU A 250 11.40 -64.76 15.30
C GLU A 250 10.19 -65.68 15.49
N CYS A 251 9.40 -65.50 16.54
CA CYS A 251 8.26 -66.37 16.88
C CYS A 251 7.26 -65.65 17.80
N GLN A 252 6.15 -66.31 18.11
CA GLN A 252 5.19 -65.90 19.14
C GLN A 252 4.77 -67.15 19.95
N THR A 253 4.21 -66.96 21.14
CA THR A 253 3.43 -68.02 21.82
C THR A 253 1.94 -67.78 21.62
N LEU A 254 1.12 -68.81 21.81
CA LEU A 254 -0.33 -68.70 21.71
C LEU A 254 -0.90 -67.61 22.66
N ASP A 255 -0.36 -67.51 23.87
CA ASP A 255 -0.81 -66.54 24.86
C ASP A 255 -0.31 -65.12 24.60
N LEU A 256 0.88 -64.95 23.99
CA LEU A 256 1.31 -63.66 23.46
C LEU A 256 0.38 -63.17 22.32
N VAL A 257 -0.11 -64.08 21.46
CA VAL A 257 -1.10 -63.73 20.43
C VAL A 257 -2.45 -63.34 21.06
N LYS A 258 -2.94 -64.05 22.08
CA LYS A 258 -4.15 -63.66 22.84
C LYS A 258 -4.01 -62.26 23.47
N LEU A 259 -2.85 -61.96 24.05
CA LEU A 259 -2.57 -60.66 24.68
C LEU A 259 -2.44 -59.54 23.64
N ASN A 260 -1.84 -59.81 22.48
CA ASN A 260 -1.80 -58.86 21.35
C ASN A 260 -3.18 -58.52 20.80
N LEU A 261 -4.09 -59.50 20.70
CA LEU A 261 -5.47 -59.27 20.29
C LEU A 261 -6.18 -58.36 21.30
N ARG A 262 -6.15 -58.71 22.59
CA ARG A 262 -6.73 -57.89 23.67
C ARG A 262 -6.16 -56.46 23.71
N LEU A 263 -4.85 -56.30 23.50
CA LEU A 263 -4.20 -54.99 23.41
C LEU A 263 -4.75 -54.17 22.23
N SER A 264 -4.97 -54.81 21.08
CA SER A 264 -5.55 -54.13 19.91
C SER A 264 -7.02 -53.76 20.13
N ASP A 265 -7.80 -54.62 20.79
CA ASP A 265 -9.21 -54.37 21.11
C ASP A 265 -9.34 -53.19 22.10
N THR A 266 -8.58 -53.20 23.20
CA THR A 266 -8.53 -52.09 24.16
C THR A 266 -8.02 -50.79 23.51
N SER A 267 -7.03 -50.86 22.63
CA SER A 267 -6.55 -49.67 21.89
C SER A 267 -7.64 -49.08 20.97
N ASN A 268 -8.46 -49.93 20.35
CA ASN A 268 -9.58 -49.48 19.53
C ASN A 268 -10.70 -48.87 20.40
N GLU A 269 -11.00 -49.46 21.56
CA GLU A 269 -11.99 -48.91 22.49
C GLU A 269 -11.60 -47.52 23.01
N VAL A 270 -10.32 -47.32 23.37
CA VAL A 270 -9.80 -46.00 23.79
C VAL A 270 -9.96 -44.94 22.70
N VAL A 271 -9.71 -45.27 21.43
CA VAL A 271 -9.92 -44.35 20.30
C VAL A 271 -11.41 -43.99 20.16
N ILE A 272 -12.31 -44.97 20.24
CA ILE A 272 -13.78 -44.76 20.13
C ILE A 272 -14.31 -43.91 21.28
N ARG A 273 -13.84 -44.15 22.52
CA ARG A 273 -14.19 -43.32 23.68
C ARG A 273 -13.63 -41.89 23.54
N SER A 274 -12.42 -41.73 23.01
CA SER A 274 -11.80 -40.41 22.81
C SER A 274 -12.52 -39.56 21.76
N ASP A 275 -12.86 -40.13 20.60
CA ASP A 275 -13.69 -39.42 19.61
C ASP A 275 -15.02 -39.00 20.22
N LYS A 276 -15.70 -39.89 20.96
CA LYS A 276 -16.96 -39.53 21.64
C LYS A 276 -16.81 -38.31 22.56
N VAL A 277 -15.75 -38.24 23.38
CA VAL A 277 -15.50 -37.08 24.26
C VAL A 277 -15.31 -35.79 23.44
N VAL A 278 -14.64 -35.86 22.30
CA VAL A 278 -14.50 -34.71 21.37
C VAL A 278 -15.84 -34.34 20.73
N GLN A 279 -16.64 -35.29 20.27
CA GLN A 279 -17.97 -35.02 19.69
C GLN A 279 -18.94 -34.39 20.72
N ASP A 280 -18.94 -34.89 21.96
CA ASP A 280 -19.80 -34.35 23.03
C ASP A 280 -19.34 -32.93 23.44
N LEU A 281 -18.04 -32.64 23.49
CA LEU A 281 -17.53 -31.27 23.71
C LEU A 281 -17.83 -30.31 22.54
N LEU A 282 -17.62 -30.74 21.29
CA LEU A 282 -17.97 -29.94 20.10
C LEU A 282 -19.47 -29.62 20.05
N LYS A 283 -20.31 -30.48 20.62
CA LYS A 283 -21.75 -30.28 20.74
C LYS A 283 -22.10 -29.28 21.87
N GLU A 284 -21.34 -29.26 22.97
CA GLU A 284 -21.47 -28.26 24.03
C GLU A 284 -21.06 -26.86 23.52
N LEU A 285 -19.88 -26.74 22.92
CA LEU A 285 -19.34 -25.49 22.36
C LEU A 285 -20.23 -24.84 21.29
N ARG A 286 -21.01 -25.64 20.54
CA ARG A 286 -21.99 -25.13 19.56
C ARG A 286 -23.08 -24.22 20.17
N SER A 287 -23.34 -24.33 21.47
CA SER A 287 -24.25 -23.42 22.20
C SER A 287 -23.71 -22.00 22.30
N ASP A 288 -22.38 -21.86 22.37
CA ASP A 288 -21.68 -20.61 22.66
C ASP A 288 -21.13 -19.91 21.41
N VAL A 289 -21.10 -20.59 20.27
CA VAL A 289 -20.76 -19.98 18.95
C VAL A 289 -21.48 -18.64 18.70
N PRO A 290 -22.81 -18.45 18.99
CA PRO A 290 -23.46 -17.16 18.83
C PRO A 290 -22.96 -16.06 19.78
N HIS A 291 -22.44 -16.42 20.96
CA HIS A 291 -21.81 -15.49 21.89
C HIS A 291 -20.40 -15.11 21.42
N LEU A 292 -19.63 -16.10 20.94
CA LEU A 292 -18.30 -15.87 20.37
C LEU A 292 -18.35 -14.92 19.16
N PHE A 293 -19.31 -15.10 18.24
CA PHE A 293 -19.48 -14.17 17.11
C PHE A 293 -19.73 -12.72 17.54
N ARG A 294 -20.55 -12.48 18.58
CA ARG A 294 -20.77 -11.12 19.12
C ARG A 294 -19.52 -10.52 19.76
N VAL A 295 -18.67 -11.34 20.38
CA VAL A 295 -17.36 -10.89 20.88
C VAL A 295 -16.44 -10.54 19.71
N CYS A 296 -16.39 -11.35 18.66
CA CYS A 296 -15.62 -11.06 17.45
C CYS A 296 -16.08 -9.74 16.77
N GLU A 297 -17.38 -9.52 16.62
CA GLU A 297 -17.95 -8.25 16.11
C GLU A 297 -17.54 -7.06 16.98
N SER A 298 -17.59 -7.21 18.30
CA SER A 298 -17.22 -6.16 19.25
C SER A 298 -15.73 -5.81 19.19
N VAL A 299 -14.86 -6.83 19.09
CA VAL A 299 -13.41 -6.66 18.96
C VAL A 299 -13.05 -6.04 17.62
N ALA A 300 -13.66 -6.49 16.52
CA ALA A 300 -13.43 -5.93 15.18
C ALA A 300 -13.87 -4.46 15.07
N LEU A 301 -14.97 -4.08 15.73
CA LEU A 301 -15.41 -2.69 15.80
C LEU A 301 -14.42 -1.82 16.59
N VAL A 302 -13.88 -2.31 17.71
CA VAL A 302 -12.86 -1.61 18.51
C VAL A 302 -11.56 -1.46 17.73
N ASP A 303 -11.10 -2.49 17.03
CA ASP A 303 -9.91 -2.45 16.17
C ASP A 303 -10.06 -1.45 15.03
N MET A 304 -11.17 -1.49 14.28
CA MET A 304 -11.47 -0.55 13.20
C MET A 304 -11.47 0.91 13.70
N ILE A 305 -12.14 1.19 14.83
CA ILE A 305 -12.18 2.55 15.42
C ILE A 305 -10.79 2.98 15.89
N SER A 306 -10.01 2.08 16.50
CA SER A 306 -8.64 2.37 16.96
C SER A 306 -7.70 2.66 15.77
N SER A 307 -7.81 1.89 14.70
CA SER A 307 -7.09 2.08 13.44
C SER A 307 -7.43 3.44 12.78
N PHE A 308 -8.71 3.82 12.75
CA PHE A 308 -9.13 5.14 12.27
C PHE A 308 -8.65 6.29 13.17
N ALA A 309 -8.68 6.14 14.49
CA ALA A 309 -8.17 7.13 15.43
C ALA A 309 -6.65 7.32 15.29
N GLN A 310 -5.89 6.23 15.15
CA GLN A 310 -4.46 6.26 14.87
C GLN A 310 -4.18 6.94 13.53
N LEU A 311 -4.93 6.60 12.46
CA LEU A 311 -4.76 7.20 11.13
C LEU A 311 -5.01 8.70 11.15
N ALA A 312 -6.07 9.15 11.84
CA ALA A 312 -6.40 10.57 11.96
C ALA A 312 -5.33 11.35 12.73
N THR A 313 -4.88 10.81 13.87
CA THR A 313 -3.82 11.40 14.70
C THR A 313 -2.46 11.44 13.99
N THR A 314 -2.18 10.48 13.11
CA THR A 314 -0.90 10.39 12.37
C THR A 314 -0.87 11.24 11.09
N ARG A 315 -2.02 11.73 10.60
CA ARG A 315 -2.13 12.39 9.28
C ARG A 315 -2.93 13.70 9.28
N ASP A 316 -3.23 14.27 10.45
CA ASP A 316 -4.06 15.46 10.63
C ASP A 316 -5.44 15.37 9.93
N TYR A 317 -6.05 14.17 9.90
CA TYR A 317 -7.39 14.04 9.30
C TYR A 317 -8.45 14.60 10.25
N VAL A 318 -9.26 15.53 9.74
CA VAL A 318 -10.38 16.12 10.47
C VAL A 318 -11.63 15.24 10.35
N LYS A 319 -12.45 15.20 11.40
CA LYS A 319 -13.78 14.58 11.35
C LYS A 319 -14.64 15.34 10.32
N PRO A 320 -15.24 14.66 9.32
CA PRO A 320 -16.17 15.31 8.41
C PRO A 320 -17.49 15.64 9.10
N ASP A 321 -18.14 16.72 8.66
CA ASP A 321 -19.54 16.99 8.96
C ASP A 321 -20.43 16.41 7.86
N LEU A 322 -21.57 15.82 8.22
CA LEU A 322 -22.42 15.06 7.31
C LEU A 322 -23.68 15.86 6.96
N SER A 323 -23.64 16.54 5.83
CA SER A 323 -24.73 17.37 5.32
C SER A 323 -25.11 17.01 3.87
N THR A 324 -26.17 17.63 3.36
CA THR A 324 -26.58 17.52 1.94
C THR A 324 -25.62 18.18 0.95
N THR A 325 -24.63 18.94 1.44
CA THR A 325 -23.75 19.79 0.62
C THR A 325 -22.30 19.39 0.81
N LEU A 326 -21.63 18.99 -0.28
CA LEU A 326 -20.20 18.70 -0.26
C LEU A 326 -19.39 20.01 -0.22
N ALA A 327 -18.70 20.24 0.89
CA ALA A 327 -17.74 21.34 1.05
C ALA A 327 -16.39 20.80 1.52
N LEU A 328 -15.32 21.06 0.77
CA LEU A 328 -13.97 20.59 1.07
C LEU A 328 -13.02 21.77 1.19
N LYS A 329 -12.33 21.89 2.32
CA LYS A 329 -11.37 22.98 2.61
C LYS A 329 -9.96 22.42 2.73
N ALA A 330 -9.08 22.80 1.81
CA ALA A 330 -7.68 22.34 1.76
C ALA A 330 -7.53 20.80 1.80
N ALA A 331 -8.49 20.09 1.20
CA ALA A 331 -8.47 18.63 1.11
C ALA A 331 -7.25 18.15 0.31
N ARG A 332 -6.78 16.95 0.64
CA ARG A 332 -5.59 16.33 0.04
C ARG A 332 -5.87 14.87 -0.31
N HIS A 333 -5.03 14.25 -1.13
CA HIS A 333 -5.27 12.89 -1.57
C HIS A 333 -4.65 11.90 -0.55
N PRO A 334 -5.44 11.01 0.09
CA PRO A 334 -4.97 10.15 1.20
C PRO A 334 -3.92 9.08 0.83
N VAL A 335 -3.40 9.12 -0.42
CA VAL A 335 -2.42 8.19 -0.99
C VAL A 335 -1.33 8.95 -1.76
N LEU A 336 -1.70 9.89 -2.65
CA LEU A 336 -0.72 10.60 -3.51
C LEU A 336 0.13 11.65 -2.76
N ASP A 337 -0.29 12.13 -1.59
CA ASP A 337 0.44 13.06 -0.71
C ASP A 337 1.88 12.62 -0.38
N LYS A 338 2.21 11.32 -0.50
CA LYS A 338 3.56 10.77 -0.26
C LYS A 338 4.44 10.66 -1.52
N SER A 339 4.02 11.21 -2.66
CA SER A 339 4.74 11.06 -3.93
C SER A 339 5.60 12.28 -4.30
N ASN A 340 6.89 12.04 -4.55
CA ASN A 340 7.85 13.05 -5.06
C ASN A 340 7.62 13.34 -6.57
N LEU A 341 6.38 13.61 -6.96
CA LEU A 341 5.98 13.93 -8.32
C LEU A 341 5.83 15.45 -8.49
N SER A 342 5.99 15.95 -9.72
CA SER A 342 5.65 17.35 -10.00
C SER A 342 4.14 17.57 -9.86
N THR A 343 3.71 18.76 -9.46
CA THR A 343 2.29 19.12 -9.31
C THR A 343 1.49 18.78 -10.57
N PHE A 344 2.03 19.09 -11.75
CA PHE A 344 1.46 18.71 -13.04
C PHE A 344 1.32 17.20 -13.23
N SER A 345 2.27 16.38 -12.75
CA SER A 345 2.18 14.92 -12.83
C SER A 345 1.10 14.32 -11.92
N VAL A 346 0.72 15.04 -10.86
CA VAL A 346 -0.41 14.70 -9.99
C VAL A 346 -1.72 15.13 -10.66
N GLU A 347 -1.84 16.39 -11.11
CA GLU A 347 -2.99 16.91 -11.88
C GLU A 347 -3.35 15.99 -13.07
N MET A 348 -2.35 15.59 -13.87
CA MET A 348 -2.55 14.69 -15.02
C MET A 348 -2.98 13.28 -14.62
N ARG A 349 -2.60 12.80 -13.43
CA ARG A 349 -3.00 11.47 -12.92
C ARG A 349 -4.44 11.49 -12.40
N GLU A 350 -4.81 12.55 -11.69
CA GLU A 350 -6.17 12.77 -11.19
C GLU A 350 -7.14 12.94 -12.35
N MET A 351 -6.80 13.76 -13.36
CA MET A 351 -7.60 13.85 -14.59
C MET A 351 -7.67 12.55 -15.39
N SER A 352 -6.58 11.76 -15.45
CA SER A 352 -6.59 10.43 -16.07
C SER A 352 -7.51 9.45 -15.33
N PHE A 353 -7.64 9.57 -14.00
CA PHE A 353 -8.61 8.80 -13.22
C PHE A 353 -10.04 9.26 -13.50
N ILE A 354 -10.31 10.57 -13.46
CA ILE A 354 -11.64 11.15 -13.75
C ILE A 354 -12.11 10.71 -15.14
N LEU A 355 -11.32 10.94 -16.18
CA LEU A 355 -11.67 10.63 -17.58
C LEU A 355 -11.89 9.13 -17.87
N ARG A 356 -11.49 8.23 -16.97
CA ARG A 356 -11.70 6.78 -17.09
C ARG A 356 -12.95 6.27 -16.38
N ASN A 357 -13.46 7.02 -15.39
CA ASN A 357 -14.54 6.58 -14.49
C ASN A 357 -15.79 7.48 -14.54
N ILE A 358 -15.72 8.64 -15.21
CA ILE A 358 -16.80 9.61 -15.29
C ILE A 358 -17.96 9.10 -16.17
N ASP A 359 -19.18 9.18 -15.64
CA ASP A 359 -20.44 8.78 -16.27
C ASP A 359 -21.47 9.93 -16.30
N ASP A 360 -22.67 9.66 -16.83
CA ASP A 360 -23.74 10.67 -16.95
C ASP A 360 -24.39 11.08 -15.61
N LYS A 361 -24.03 10.44 -14.50
CA LYS A 361 -24.49 10.74 -13.14
C LYS A 361 -23.41 11.41 -12.28
N SER A 362 -22.19 11.47 -12.78
CA SER A 362 -21.04 12.01 -12.08
C SER A 362 -21.12 13.53 -11.92
N LEU A 363 -20.60 14.02 -10.79
CA LEU A 363 -20.25 15.42 -10.59
C LEU A 363 -18.73 15.56 -10.57
N ALA A 364 -18.15 16.24 -11.55
CA ALA A 364 -16.74 16.59 -11.58
C ALA A 364 -16.54 18.07 -11.25
N VAL A 365 -15.59 18.35 -10.36
CA VAL A 365 -15.13 19.71 -10.03
C VAL A 365 -13.64 19.80 -10.33
N ILE A 366 -13.25 20.76 -11.16
CA ILE A 366 -11.90 20.92 -11.70
C ILE A 366 -11.44 22.35 -11.43
N ASP A 367 -10.26 22.50 -10.82
CA ASP A 367 -9.73 23.79 -10.36
C ASP A 367 -8.34 24.07 -10.93
N GLU A 368 -8.24 25.09 -11.78
CA GLU A 368 -7.03 25.60 -12.44
C GLU A 368 -6.13 24.53 -13.07
N LEU A 369 -6.75 23.56 -13.75
CA LEU A 369 -6.07 22.46 -14.46
C LEU A 369 -5.04 22.97 -15.47
N GLY A 370 -3.81 22.47 -15.39
CA GLY A 370 -2.75 22.79 -16.35
C GLY A 370 -1.96 24.06 -16.00
N ARG A 371 -2.23 24.69 -14.85
CA ARG A 371 -1.43 25.82 -14.33
C ARG A 371 0.05 25.49 -14.11
N ALA A 372 0.37 24.21 -13.87
CA ALA A 372 1.69 23.73 -13.49
C ALA A 372 2.60 23.36 -14.69
N THR A 373 2.25 23.79 -15.91
CA THR A 373 3.03 23.57 -17.15
C THR A 373 3.09 24.84 -18.00
N SER A 374 3.58 24.76 -19.25
CA SER A 374 3.62 25.91 -20.16
C SER A 374 2.21 26.40 -20.50
N ASN A 375 2.02 27.72 -20.60
CA ASN A 375 0.73 28.33 -20.94
C ASN A 375 0.14 27.90 -22.30
N ARG A 376 0.94 27.29 -23.19
CA ARG A 376 0.43 26.70 -24.45
C ARG A 376 -0.06 25.28 -24.24
N ASP A 377 0.73 24.46 -23.54
CA ASP A 377 0.45 23.05 -23.34
C ASP A 377 -0.67 22.86 -22.33
N GLY A 378 -0.69 23.65 -21.24
CA GLY A 378 -1.77 23.68 -20.25
C GLY A 378 -3.11 24.08 -20.87
N LEU A 379 -3.13 25.12 -21.73
CA LEU A 379 -4.33 25.49 -22.49
C LEU A 379 -4.78 24.38 -23.46
N ALA A 380 -3.85 23.78 -24.22
CA ALA A 380 -4.17 22.72 -25.17
C ALA A 380 -4.74 21.47 -24.47
N ILE A 381 -4.15 21.10 -23.32
CA ILE A 381 -4.62 19.98 -22.49
C ILE A 381 -5.97 20.31 -21.84
N ALA A 382 -6.16 21.53 -21.32
CA ALA A 382 -7.44 21.95 -20.75
C ALA A 382 -8.57 21.94 -21.79
N ILE A 383 -8.31 22.37 -23.04
CA ILE A 383 -9.26 22.23 -24.16
C ILE A 383 -9.56 20.74 -24.41
N ALA A 384 -8.56 19.90 -24.63
CA ALA A 384 -8.75 18.50 -24.97
C ALA A 384 -9.48 17.70 -23.87
N MET A 385 -9.14 17.94 -22.60
CA MET A 385 -9.81 17.32 -21.46
C MET A 385 -11.25 17.85 -21.31
N SER A 386 -11.51 19.14 -21.53
CA SER A 386 -12.88 19.67 -21.57
C SER A 386 -13.71 19.00 -22.66
N GLU A 387 -13.17 18.82 -23.87
CA GLU A 387 -13.87 18.14 -24.97
C GLU A 387 -14.17 16.66 -24.69
N ALA A 388 -13.34 15.97 -23.91
CA ALA A 388 -13.62 14.62 -23.43
C ALA A 388 -14.71 14.61 -22.33
N LEU A 389 -14.65 15.55 -21.37
CA LEU A 389 -15.64 15.69 -20.30
C LEU A 389 -17.04 15.99 -20.84
N ILE A 390 -17.17 16.86 -21.84
CA ILE A 390 -18.45 17.18 -22.52
C ILE A 390 -19.09 15.92 -23.13
N GLN A 391 -18.30 14.95 -23.59
CA GLN A 391 -18.82 13.69 -24.16
C GLN A 391 -19.41 12.75 -23.11
N SER A 392 -18.96 12.82 -21.85
CA SER A 392 -19.49 12.01 -20.74
C SER A 392 -20.91 12.37 -20.31
N ARG A 393 -21.36 13.60 -20.63
CA ARG A 393 -22.63 14.20 -20.17
C ARG A 393 -22.76 14.40 -18.65
N ALA A 394 -21.70 14.18 -17.89
CA ALA A 394 -21.62 14.47 -16.47
C ALA A 394 -21.94 15.94 -16.14
N SER A 395 -22.28 16.21 -14.88
CA SER A 395 -22.26 17.58 -14.36
C SER A 395 -20.82 18.00 -14.11
N VAL A 396 -20.32 19.03 -14.81
CA VAL A 396 -18.92 19.45 -14.72
C VAL A 396 -18.81 20.93 -14.38
N TRP A 397 -18.08 21.23 -13.30
CA TRP A 397 -17.69 22.58 -12.89
C TRP A 397 -16.19 22.74 -13.12
N PHE A 398 -15.79 23.76 -13.90
CA PHE A 398 -14.39 23.98 -14.28
C PHE A 398 -14.02 25.45 -13.97
N ALA A 399 -13.22 25.67 -12.93
CA ALA A 399 -12.61 26.97 -12.63
C ALA A 399 -11.28 27.12 -13.38
N THR A 400 -11.09 28.26 -14.05
CA THR A 400 -9.90 28.50 -14.89
C THR A 400 -9.57 29.97 -15.13
N HIS A 401 -8.28 30.29 -15.13
CA HIS A 401 -7.69 31.53 -15.63
C HIS A 401 -7.55 31.56 -17.16
N TYR A 402 -7.79 30.45 -17.86
CA TYR A 402 -7.71 30.38 -19.32
C TYR A 402 -8.91 31.04 -20.01
N ILE A 403 -8.89 32.38 -20.11
CA ILE A 403 -9.90 33.17 -20.82
C ILE A 403 -10.14 32.64 -22.25
N ASP A 404 -9.11 32.17 -22.95
CA ASP A 404 -9.26 31.63 -24.31
C ASP A 404 -9.96 30.24 -24.36
N LEU A 405 -9.95 29.45 -23.27
CA LEU A 405 -10.75 28.22 -23.16
C LEU A 405 -12.25 28.54 -23.22
N THR A 406 -12.68 29.58 -22.48
CA THR A 406 -14.09 30.03 -22.48
C THR A 406 -14.60 30.44 -23.87
N LYS A 407 -13.70 30.96 -24.73
CA LYS A 407 -14.00 31.37 -26.11
C LYS A 407 -14.04 30.19 -27.07
N VAL A 408 -13.11 29.25 -26.94
CA VAL A 408 -13.09 28.01 -27.76
C VAL A 408 -14.33 27.15 -27.48
N LEU A 409 -14.78 27.13 -26.23
CA LEU A 409 -15.93 26.33 -25.79
C LEU A 409 -17.29 27.04 -25.92
N ALA A 410 -17.34 28.37 -26.13
CA ALA A 410 -18.59 29.14 -26.16
C ALA A 410 -19.64 28.64 -27.17
N ASP A 411 -19.21 28.08 -28.31
CA ASP A 411 -20.10 27.57 -29.37
C ASP A 411 -20.62 26.14 -29.11
N ARG A 412 -20.19 25.47 -28.02
CA ARG A 412 -20.56 24.08 -27.73
C ARG A 412 -21.89 24.01 -26.96
N PRO A 413 -22.85 23.15 -27.36
CA PRO A 413 -24.10 22.99 -26.64
C PRO A 413 -23.86 22.39 -25.24
N GLY A 414 -24.64 22.85 -24.26
CA GLY A 414 -24.56 22.39 -22.86
C GLY A 414 -23.53 23.12 -21.99
N ILE A 415 -22.73 24.04 -22.55
CA ILE A 415 -21.74 24.81 -21.77
C ILE A 415 -22.32 26.15 -21.32
N LEU A 416 -22.15 26.45 -20.03
CA LEU A 416 -22.52 27.73 -19.43
C LEU A 416 -21.24 28.44 -18.91
N ASN A 417 -20.77 29.43 -19.66
CA ASN A 417 -19.69 30.30 -19.19
C ASN A 417 -20.21 31.19 -18.04
N LEU A 418 -19.51 31.14 -16.89
CA LEU A 418 -19.75 31.98 -15.71
C LEU A 418 -18.43 32.65 -15.28
N HIS A 419 -18.53 33.80 -14.63
CA HIS A 419 -17.43 34.44 -13.91
C HIS A 419 -17.91 34.95 -12.55
N LEU A 420 -17.00 35.11 -11.58
CA LEU A 420 -17.29 35.82 -10.34
C LEU A 420 -17.25 37.33 -10.61
N ALA A 421 -18.28 38.06 -10.18
CA ALA A 421 -18.34 39.50 -10.31
C ALA A 421 -17.47 40.20 -9.25
N ALA A 422 -16.69 41.19 -9.69
CA ALA A 422 -15.97 42.13 -8.86
C ALA A 422 -16.44 43.57 -9.16
N THR A 423 -16.06 44.52 -8.31
CA THR A 423 -16.24 45.95 -8.57
C THR A 423 -14.96 46.68 -8.16
N THR A 424 -14.43 47.49 -9.07
CA THR A 424 -13.30 48.37 -8.76
C THR A 424 -13.84 49.73 -8.31
N SER A 425 -13.60 50.07 -7.05
CA SER A 425 -13.72 51.43 -6.53
C SER A 425 -12.34 52.09 -6.47
N THR A 426 -12.28 53.33 -5.98
CA THR A 426 -11.03 54.05 -5.73
C THR A 426 -11.05 54.54 -4.29
N THR A 427 -9.95 54.38 -3.56
CA THR A 427 -9.81 54.94 -2.20
C THR A 427 -9.62 56.46 -2.25
N GLU A 428 -9.72 57.12 -1.10
CA GLU A 428 -9.48 58.57 -0.99
C GLU A 428 -8.05 58.96 -1.44
N ASP A 429 -7.08 58.05 -1.30
CA ASP A 429 -5.69 58.19 -1.78
C ASP A 429 -5.51 57.98 -3.30
N GLY A 430 -6.59 57.74 -4.05
CA GLY A 430 -6.54 57.48 -5.50
C GLY A 430 -6.13 56.05 -5.90
N LEU A 431 -6.00 55.12 -4.94
CA LEU A 431 -5.63 53.73 -5.22
C LEU A 431 -6.87 52.91 -5.67
N PRO A 432 -6.76 52.03 -6.68
CA PRO A 432 -7.85 51.14 -7.06
C PRO A 432 -8.07 50.08 -5.98
N HIS A 433 -9.30 49.96 -5.50
CA HIS A 433 -9.72 48.93 -4.54
C HIS A 433 -10.70 47.98 -5.22
N ILE A 434 -10.40 46.67 -5.23
CA ILE A 434 -11.24 45.67 -5.89
C ILE A 434 -12.06 44.92 -4.84
N THR A 435 -13.36 45.21 -4.79
CA THR A 435 -14.31 44.51 -3.93
C THR A 435 -14.87 43.29 -4.66
N MET A 436 -14.64 42.10 -4.11
CA MET A 436 -15.24 40.85 -4.61
C MET A 436 -16.71 40.78 -4.19
N LEU A 437 -17.62 40.62 -5.15
CA LEU A 437 -19.07 40.50 -4.87
C LEU A 437 -19.49 39.05 -4.59
N TYR A 438 -18.58 38.08 -4.74
CA TYR A 438 -18.79 36.63 -4.58
C TYR A 438 -20.00 36.05 -5.36
N LYS A 439 -20.45 36.77 -6.39
CA LYS A 439 -21.65 36.43 -7.18
C LYS A 439 -21.26 35.93 -8.56
N ALA A 440 -21.62 34.68 -8.87
CA ALA A 440 -21.50 34.14 -10.22
C ALA A 440 -22.44 34.87 -11.19
N THR A 441 -21.91 35.28 -12.35
CA THR A 441 -22.61 36.04 -13.39
C THR A 441 -22.30 35.43 -14.77
N SER A 442 -23.28 35.41 -15.67
CA SER A 442 -23.16 34.77 -16.98
C SER A 442 -22.23 35.48 -17.96
N GLY A 443 -21.59 34.69 -18.82
CA GLY A 443 -20.58 35.12 -19.78
C GLY A 443 -19.15 34.92 -19.25
N ALA A 444 -18.18 34.95 -20.16
CA ALA A 444 -16.77 35.03 -19.78
C ALA A 444 -16.44 36.41 -19.20
N THR A 445 -15.44 36.49 -18.32
CA THR A 445 -14.97 37.74 -17.70
C THR A 445 -14.72 38.81 -18.77
N ARG A 446 -15.45 39.93 -18.70
CA ARG A 446 -15.39 41.03 -19.68
C ARG A 446 -14.12 41.87 -19.52
N GLY A 447 -12.96 41.28 -19.80
CA GLY A 447 -11.70 41.99 -19.98
C GLY A 447 -11.41 42.99 -18.85
N GLU A 448 -11.30 42.52 -17.61
CA GLU A 448 -10.67 43.29 -16.54
C GLU A 448 -9.17 43.39 -16.84
N GLU A 449 -8.85 44.25 -17.82
CA GLU A 449 -7.50 44.47 -18.27
C GLU A 449 -6.69 44.96 -17.07
N HIS A 450 -5.59 44.27 -16.82
CA HIS A 450 -4.68 44.56 -15.72
C HIS A 450 -5.18 44.23 -14.29
N TYR A 451 -6.18 43.34 -14.06
CA TYR A 451 -6.55 42.86 -12.69
C TYR A 451 -5.34 42.60 -11.79
N GLY A 452 -4.35 41.82 -12.25
CA GLY A 452 -3.14 41.50 -11.48
C GLY A 452 -2.19 42.69 -11.22
N ILE A 453 -2.19 43.71 -12.09
CA ILE A 453 -1.37 44.92 -11.91
C ILE A 453 -2.12 45.95 -11.04
N ASN A 454 -3.45 46.01 -11.14
CA ASN A 454 -4.31 46.78 -10.24
C ASN A 454 -4.23 46.23 -8.81
N LEU A 455 -4.22 44.91 -8.65
CA LEU A 455 -3.94 44.25 -7.36
C LEU A 455 -2.51 44.54 -6.86
N ALA A 456 -1.50 44.51 -7.74
CA ALA A 456 -0.13 44.88 -7.39
C ALA A 456 -0.03 46.35 -6.90
N ARG A 457 -0.78 47.27 -7.53
CA ARG A 457 -0.90 48.67 -7.10
C ARG A 457 -1.62 48.79 -5.75
N ALA A 458 -2.71 48.05 -5.55
CA ALA A 458 -3.46 48.01 -4.28
C ALA A 458 -2.66 47.43 -3.10
N ILE A 459 -1.70 46.54 -3.37
CA ILE A 459 -0.75 45.97 -2.39
C ILE A 459 0.38 46.98 -2.04
N GLY A 460 0.49 48.11 -2.75
CA GLY A 460 1.48 49.14 -2.48
C GLY A 460 2.88 48.85 -3.06
N LEU A 461 2.96 48.07 -4.15
CA LEU A 461 4.24 47.91 -4.87
C LEU A 461 4.69 49.26 -5.49
N PRO A 462 6.02 49.51 -5.60
CA PRO A 462 6.53 50.81 -6.04
C PRO A 462 5.97 51.25 -7.40
N GLN A 463 5.54 52.50 -7.52
CA GLN A 463 4.90 53.01 -8.74
C GLN A 463 5.77 52.80 -9.99
N SER A 464 7.09 53.02 -9.90
CA SER A 464 8.03 52.78 -11.00
C SER A 464 8.12 51.32 -11.46
N PHE A 465 7.79 50.35 -10.59
CA PHE A 465 7.63 48.95 -10.97
C PHE A 465 6.27 48.70 -11.64
N ILE A 466 5.20 49.31 -11.13
CA ILE A 466 3.85 49.24 -11.72
C ILE A 466 3.83 49.83 -13.14
N ASP A 467 4.43 51.00 -13.34
CA ASP A 467 4.55 51.66 -14.65
C ASP A 467 5.28 50.77 -15.66
N LYS A 468 6.38 50.14 -15.23
CA LYS A 468 7.16 49.23 -16.07
C LYS A 468 6.44 47.91 -16.35
N ALA A 469 5.67 47.39 -15.40
CA ALA A 469 4.84 46.22 -15.59
C ALA A 469 3.71 46.48 -16.61
N GLU A 470 3.10 47.68 -16.58
CA GLU A 470 2.13 48.09 -17.60
C GLU A 470 2.77 48.25 -18.98
N GLU A 471 3.95 48.88 -19.07
CA GLU A 471 4.70 49.02 -20.34
C GLU A 471 4.96 47.65 -20.97
N VAL A 472 5.49 46.70 -20.19
CA VAL A 472 5.77 45.32 -20.64
C VAL A 472 4.49 44.59 -21.03
N ALA A 473 3.38 44.75 -20.28
CA ALA A 473 2.10 44.15 -20.64
C ALA A 473 1.53 44.68 -21.96
N LYS A 474 1.60 46.00 -22.19
CA LYS A 474 1.20 46.67 -23.43
C LYS A 474 2.04 46.18 -24.61
N ASP A 475 3.35 46.02 -24.42
CA ASP A 475 4.26 45.56 -25.47
C ASP A 475 4.06 44.07 -25.82
N ILE A 476 3.81 43.21 -24.83
CA ILE A 476 3.44 41.80 -25.04
C ILE A 476 2.11 41.68 -25.80
N ARG A 477 1.10 42.50 -25.47
CA ARG A 477 -0.16 42.57 -26.22
C ARG A 477 0.09 42.97 -27.68
N ARG A 478 0.79 44.08 -27.91
CA ARG A 478 1.10 44.59 -29.26
C ARG A 478 1.77 43.54 -30.13
N ARG A 479 2.74 42.79 -29.60
CA ARG A 479 3.42 41.68 -30.30
C ARG A 479 2.49 40.50 -30.60
N ARG A 480 1.52 40.18 -29.74
CA ARG A 480 0.49 39.15 -30.02
C ARG A 480 -0.47 39.60 -31.12
N GLU A 481 -0.83 40.88 -31.15
CA GLU A 481 -1.78 41.45 -32.13
C GLU A 481 -1.17 41.56 -33.54
N THR A 482 0.08 42.01 -33.65
CA THR A 482 0.80 41.98 -34.94
C THR A 482 0.97 40.55 -35.46
N THR A 483 1.31 39.60 -34.58
CA THR A 483 1.44 38.17 -34.93
C THR A 483 0.10 37.54 -35.36
N LYS A 484 -1.03 37.98 -34.79
CA LYS A 484 -2.36 37.53 -35.25
C LYS A 484 -2.71 38.09 -36.63
N ARG A 485 -2.47 39.39 -36.87
CA ARG A 485 -2.73 40.06 -38.15
C ARG A 485 -1.84 39.58 -39.30
N SER A 486 -0.69 38.98 -39.02
CA SER A 486 0.26 38.51 -40.05
C SER A 486 0.11 37.04 -40.45
N SER A 487 -0.91 36.31 -39.97
CA SER A 487 -0.98 34.86 -40.16
C SER A 487 -2.07 34.40 -41.14
N GLU A 488 -1.62 33.94 -42.31
CA GLU A 488 -2.42 33.23 -43.31
C GLU A 488 -3.17 32.03 -42.71
N SER A 489 -2.59 31.38 -41.69
CA SER A 489 -3.22 30.31 -40.93
C SER A 489 -4.49 30.75 -40.17
N THR A 490 -4.63 32.03 -39.79
CA THR A 490 -5.88 32.53 -39.17
C THR A 490 -7.00 32.63 -40.21
N ARG A 491 -6.72 33.14 -41.42
CA ARG A 491 -7.67 33.11 -42.55
C ARG A 491 -8.08 31.67 -42.87
N LEU A 492 -7.11 30.77 -42.96
CA LEU A 492 -7.34 29.34 -43.23
C LEU A 492 -8.23 28.66 -42.17
N VAL A 493 -8.04 28.99 -40.88
CA VAL A 493 -8.85 28.45 -39.78
C VAL A 493 -10.27 29.05 -39.78
N ALA A 494 -10.42 30.35 -40.02
CA ALA A 494 -11.74 30.99 -40.13
C ALA A 494 -12.55 30.41 -41.31
N ARG A 495 -11.92 30.29 -42.48
CA ARG A 495 -12.48 29.65 -43.69
C ARG A 495 -12.88 28.20 -43.45
N ARG A 496 -12.05 27.42 -42.74
CA ARG A 496 -12.40 26.04 -42.32
C ARG A 496 -13.61 26.01 -41.37
N LYS A 497 -13.72 26.95 -40.42
CA LYS A 497 -14.87 27.03 -39.50
C LYS A 497 -16.17 27.33 -40.26
N LEU A 498 -16.16 28.28 -41.20
CA LEU A 498 -17.32 28.58 -42.05
C LEU A 498 -17.76 27.35 -42.87
N ILE A 499 -16.82 26.66 -43.53
CA ILE A 499 -17.11 25.47 -44.34
C ILE A 499 -17.70 24.33 -43.50
N LEU A 500 -17.17 24.09 -42.29
CA LEU A 500 -17.70 23.07 -41.37
C LEU A 500 -19.09 23.45 -40.83
N ASN A 501 -19.34 24.73 -40.56
CA ASN A 501 -20.65 25.21 -40.15
C ASN A 501 -21.69 25.03 -41.27
N LEU A 502 -21.34 25.39 -42.52
CA LEU A 502 -22.18 25.16 -43.70
C LEU A 502 -22.49 23.66 -43.89
N GLN A 503 -21.48 22.79 -43.79
CA GLN A 503 -21.68 21.34 -43.90
C GLN A 503 -22.66 20.79 -42.84
N ASN A 504 -22.55 21.27 -41.60
CA ASN A 504 -23.45 20.87 -40.51
C ASN A 504 -24.87 21.42 -40.69
N ALA A 505 -25.03 22.66 -41.17
CA ALA A 505 -26.33 23.24 -41.49
C ALA A 505 -27.01 22.49 -42.65
N LEU A 506 -26.28 22.17 -43.73
CA LEU A 506 -26.79 21.40 -44.86
C LEU A 506 -27.18 19.96 -44.48
N ARG A 507 -26.47 19.31 -43.55
CA ARG A 507 -26.89 18.02 -42.98
C ARG A 507 -28.23 18.15 -42.24
N ARG A 508 -28.34 19.10 -41.31
CA ARG A 508 -29.60 19.36 -40.58
C ARG A 508 -30.76 19.70 -41.52
N ALA A 509 -30.51 20.42 -42.61
CA ALA A 509 -31.51 20.76 -43.63
C ALA A 509 -31.96 19.56 -44.47
N LYS A 510 -31.07 18.60 -44.72
CA LYS A 510 -31.41 17.31 -45.35
C LYS A 510 -32.27 16.45 -44.41
N ASP A 511 -31.89 16.41 -43.13
CA ASP A 511 -32.49 15.50 -42.15
C ASP A 511 -33.83 16.01 -41.58
N SER A 512 -34.21 17.27 -41.84
CA SER A 512 -35.45 17.89 -41.33
C SER A 512 -36.72 17.62 -42.16
N GLY A 513 -36.59 17.07 -43.38
CA GLY A 513 -37.70 16.57 -44.20
C GLY A 513 -38.69 17.58 -44.79
N SER A 514 -38.72 18.84 -44.32
CA SER A 514 -39.66 19.87 -44.79
C SER A 514 -39.31 20.35 -46.20
N LYS A 515 -40.14 20.06 -47.21
CA LYS A 515 -39.87 20.42 -48.61
C LYS A 515 -40.20 21.87 -48.97
N GLU A 516 -41.17 22.47 -48.27
CA GLU A 516 -41.74 23.79 -48.64
C GLU A 516 -40.87 24.95 -48.14
N ALA A 517 -40.32 24.85 -46.93
CA ALA A 517 -39.45 25.88 -46.35
C ALA A 517 -37.97 25.76 -46.79
N LEU A 518 -37.56 24.60 -47.31
CA LEU A 518 -36.16 24.31 -47.63
C LEU A 518 -35.53 25.27 -48.66
N PRO A 519 -36.19 25.68 -49.77
CA PRO A 519 -35.56 26.58 -50.75
C PRO A 519 -35.16 27.93 -50.15
N GLY A 520 -36.07 28.57 -49.39
CA GLY A 520 -35.79 29.85 -48.73
C GLY A 520 -34.73 29.74 -47.63
N TYR A 521 -34.73 28.64 -46.87
CA TYR A 521 -33.68 28.38 -45.89
C TYR A 521 -32.30 28.19 -46.54
N LEU A 522 -32.21 27.44 -47.64
CA LEU A 522 -30.96 27.23 -48.36
C LEU A 522 -30.42 28.51 -49.00
N GLN A 523 -31.30 29.37 -49.53
CA GLN A 523 -30.89 30.67 -50.07
C GLN A 523 -30.33 31.58 -48.97
N LEU A 524 -31.03 31.72 -47.84
CA LEU A 524 -30.56 32.55 -46.72
C LEU A 524 -29.24 32.01 -46.11
N LEU A 525 -29.09 30.68 -46.04
CA LEU A 525 -27.85 30.02 -45.62
C LEU A 525 -26.69 30.25 -46.62
N GLN A 526 -26.98 30.35 -47.93
CA GLN A 526 -26.00 30.68 -48.95
C GLN A 526 -25.56 32.16 -48.84
N GLU A 527 -26.51 33.08 -48.67
CA GLU A 527 -26.24 34.52 -48.54
C GLU A 527 -25.40 34.82 -47.27
N ASP A 528 -25.76 34.24 -46.13
CA ASP A 528 -24.98 34.35 -44.87
C ASP A 528 -23.58 33.74 -44.97
N PHE A 529 -23.44 32.62 -45.69
CA PHE A 529 -22.13 31.99 -45.91
C PHE A 529 -21.22 32.82 -46.84
N VAL A 530 -21.78 33.38 -47.92
CA VAL A 530 -21.01 34.22 -48.87
C VAL A 530 -20.54 35.50 -48.19
N ALA A 531 -21.42 36.22 -47.50
CA ALA A 531 -21.06 37.46 -46.81
C ALA A 531 -19.91 37.25 -45.80
N ARG A 532 -19.99 36.19 -44.96
CA ARG A 532 -18.94 35.86 -43.98
C ARG A 532 -17.66 35.34 -44.63
N MET A 533 -17.74 34.69 -45.79
CA MET A 533 -16.56 34.30 -46.57
C MET A 533 -15.83 35.52 -47.13
N GLU A 534 -16.57 36.51 -47.65
CA GLU A 534 -16.01 37.78 -48.10
C GLU A 534 -15.40 38.57 -46.92
N GLU A 535 -16.04 38.60 -45.74
CA GLU A 535 -15.43 39.16 -44.52
C GLU A 535 -14.07 38.49 -44.21
N VAL A 536 -14.00 37.15 -44.26
CA VAL A 536 -12.77 36.39 -43.93
C VAL A 536 -11.66 36.55 -44.96
N ASP A 537 -11.98 36.65 -46.25
CA ASP A 537 -10.96 36.89 -47.29
C ASP A 537 -10.50 38.38 -47.29
N ASN A 538 -11.26 39.31 -46.68
CA ASN A 538 -10.88 40.72 -46.44
C ASN A 538 -10.15 41.01 -45.10
N MET A 539 -10.05 40.03 -44.18
CA MET A 539 -9.35 40.15 -42.87
C MET A 539 -7.83 39.94 -42.99
#